data_AF-A0A2C5Z9D2-F1
#
_entry.id   AF-A0A2C5Z9D2-F1
#
_cell.length_a   1.000
_cell.length_b   1.000
_cell.length_c   1.000
_cell.angle_alpha   90.00
_cell.angle_beta   90.00
_cell.angle_gamma   90.00
#
_symmetry.space_group_name_H-M   'P 1'
#
loop_
_entity.id
_entity.type
_entity.pdbx_description
1 polymer ?
#
loop_
_entity_poly.entity_id
_entity_poly.type
_entity_poly.pdbx_seq_one_letter_code
_entity_poly.pdbx_strand_id
1 'polypeptide(L)'
;MDRQDGSLRILKWDDVCPPKSKVVKIAEASFAEVYRISNEHGVSIIKVIRLASPIKAQTSTQVKNGLVDEEPRSAMDVQGELLISDWLADIPGFVMYKEHYVVKGKATKRLLDTHQAFHRRIKRQDPGRVQFYPSPSRYLNDTKFLVIELGDAGTALEDWALTDVYQLWDIFLLEAIALARAEDAILFEHRDLHEGNVCIKRTRRPKSRDNDSNTWFGYSGLEITILDYGLSRAQDPAQPAALPVAYNLENDLSLFTSTHAPQCEVYRQMRSFLLRGDREWIPPEGHTRPNPQGPKGTISWTSYMPYTNILWLAYLYRYLCHHFAGASTQLEQFKSQTSELWAHLDPCAEEGVKCFTSASELVLFALDADWIQWDQLAGVDDSITEREDSIVMSREESA
;
A
#
# COMPACT_ATOMS: atom_id res chain seq x y z
N MET A 1 19.28 2.08 -24.17
CA MET A 1 20.30 2.58 -23.22
C MET A 1 20.65 1.41 -22.32
N ASP A 2 21.91 0.99 -22.34
CA ASP A 2 22.46 -0.16 -21.63
C ASP A 2 22.06 -0.17 -20.15
N ARG A 3 21.19 -1.12 -19.74
CA ARG A 3 21.02 -1.43 -18.32
C ARG A 3 22.21 -2.31 -17.92
N GLN A 4 23.19 -1.70 -17.27
CA GLN A 4 24.25 -2.42 -16.58
C GLN A 4 23.60 -3.50 -15.69
N ASP A 5 24.04 -4.74 -15.85
CA ASP A 5 23.96 -5.80 -14.86
C ASP A 5 24.84 -5.39 -13.66
N GLY A 6 24.35 -4.40 -12.91
CA GLY A 6 25.04 -3.76 -11.80
C GLY A 6 24.65 -4.45 -10.52
N SER A 7 25.59 -5.16 -9.89
CA SER A 7 25.40 -5.68 -8.54
C SER A 7 24.92 -4.56 -7.61
N LEU A 8 23.79 -4.75 -6.94
CA LEU A 8 23.22 -3.76 -6.00
C LEU A 8 24.28 -3.27 -5.02
N ARG A 9 24.26 -1.96 -4.73
CA ARG A 9 25.11 -1.33 -3.73
C ARG A 9 24.97 -2.08 -2.40
N ILE A 10 26.11 -2.47 -1.80
CA ILE A 10 26.14 -3.15 -0.50
C ILE A 10 26.52 -2.14 0.59
N LEU A 11 25.60 -1.94 1.53
CA LEU A 11 25.69 -1.01 2.65
C LEU A 11 25.75 -1.73 4.00
N LYS A 12 26.18 -1.01 5.03
CA LYS A 12 26.01 -1.39 6.43
C LYS A 12 24.81 -0.66 7.03
N TRP A 13 24.31 -1.17 8.15
CA TRP A 13 23.26 -0.48 8.89
C TRP A 13 23.66 0.92 9.39
N ASP A 14 24.95 1.18 9.63
CA ASP A 14 25.43 2.54 9.97
C ASP A 14 25.39 3.51 8.77
N ASP A 15 25.44 3.00 7.54
CA ASP A 15 25.32 3.82 6.32
C ASP A 15 23.86 4.29 6.15
N VAL A 16 22.89 3.41 6.44
CA VAL A 16 21.44 3.70 6.33
C VAL A 16 20.90 4.44 7.57
N CYS A 17 21.43 4.11 8.74
CA CYS A 17 21.02 4.67 10.03
C CYS A 17 22.19 5.42 10.70
N PRO A 18 22.71 6.52 10.13
CA PRO A 18 23.87 7.20 10.67
C PRO A 18 23.65 7.68 12.11
N PRO A 19 24.72 7.97 12.88
CA PRO A 19 24.61 8.17 14.33
C PRO A 19 23.68 9.29 14.81
N LYS A 20 23.39 10.29 13.97
CA LYS A 20 22.48 11.40 14.28
C LYS A 20 21.03 11.14 13.84
N SER A 21 20.76 10.03 13.16
CA SER A 21 19.43 9.70 12.67
C SER A 21 18.49 9.28 13.80
N LYS A 22 17.23 9.71 13.69
CA LYS A 22 16.10 9.15 14.42
C LYS A 22 15.56 7.97 13.61
N VAL A 23 15.57 6.77 14.19
CA VAL A 23 15.06 5.54 13.57
C VAL A 23 13.86 5.05 14.36
N VAL A 24 12.71 4.91 13.70
CA VAL A 24 11.47 4.44 14.32
C VAL A 24 10.89 3.33 13.47
N LYS A 25 10.79 2.12 14.01
CA LYS A 25 9.98 1.04 13.42
C LYS A 25 8.52 1.42 13.52
N ILE A 26 7.86 1.55 12.38
CA ILE A 26 6.48 2.02 12.28
C ILE A 26 5.49 0.88 12.04
N ALA A 27 5.88 -0.13 11.27
CA ALA A 27 5.00 -1.23 10.89
C ALA A 27 5.76 -2.57 10.69
N GLU A 28 4.99 -3.65 10.68
CA GLU A 28 5.36 -4.98 10.21
C GLU A 28 4.36 -5.36 9.13
N ALA A 29 4.82 -5.54 7.89
CA ALA A 29 4.03 -6.07 6.78
C ALA A 29 4.21 -7.58 6.68
N SER A 30 3.55 -8.24 5.73
CA SER A 30 3.65 -9.70 5.52
C SER A 30 5.08 -10.18 5.25
N PHE A 31 5.90 -9.36 4.59
CA PHE A 31 7.27 -9.74 4.17
C PHE A 31 8.35 -8.70 4.49
N ALA A 32 8.01 -7.63 5.20
CA ALA A 32 8.95 -6.57 5.52
C ALA A 32 8.75 -5.98 6.92
N GLU A 33 9.84 -5.50 7.51
CA GLU A 33 9.79 -4.51 8.57
C GLU A 33 9.88 -3.10 7.96
N VAL A 34 9.10 -2.16 8.46
CA VAL A 34 9.06 -0.79 7.92
C VAL A 34 9.52 0.21 8.98
N TYR A 35 10.46 1.07 8.60
CA TYR A 35 11.07 2.06 9.47
C TYR A 35 10.92 3.47 8.88
N ARG A 36 10.58 4.46 9.71
CA ARG A 36 10.78 5.87 9.40
C ARG A 36 12.17 6.28 9.90
N ILE A 37 12.99 6.80 9.00
CA ILE A 37 14.30 7.35 9.33
C ILE A 37 14.30 8.84 9.03
N SER A 38 14.74 9.65 10.00
CA SER A 38 14.90 11.10 9.83
C SER A 38 16.33 11.50 10.17
N ASN A 39 16.98 12.22 9.28
CA ASN A 39 18.33 12.76 9.47
C ASN A 39 18.42 14.18 8.88
N GLU A 40 19.63 14.73 8.72
CA GLU A 40 19.85 16.07 8.18
C GLU A 40 19.52 16.21 6.69
N HIS A 41 19.41 15.09 5.96
CA HIS A 41 19.06 15.04 4.54
C HIS A 41 17.56 14.91 4.30
N GLY A 42 16.76 14.61 5.33
CA GLY A 42 15.31 14.54 5.24
C GLY A 42 14.71 13.34 5.97
N VAL A 43 13.59 12.86 5.45
CA VAL A 43 12.84 11.72 5.98
C VAL A 43 12.66 10.70 4.87
N SER A 44 12.94 9.43 5.17
CA SER A 44 12.62 8.32 4.29
C SER A 44 11.91 7.21 5.05
N ILE A 45 11.04 6.50 4.35
CA ILE A 45 10.47 5.23 4.77
C ILE A 45 11.32 4.10 4.19
N ILE A 46 11.78 3.22 5.06
CA ILE A 46 12.70 2.13 4.74
C ILE A 46 11.93 0.82 4.92
N LYS A 47 11.62 0.14 3.81
CA LYS A 47 11.05 -1.22 3.80
C LYS A 47 12.19 -2.23 3.74
N VAL A 48 12.28 -3.08 4.76
CA VAL A 48 13.40 -4.01 4.98
C VAL A 48 12.92 -5.44 4.82
N ILE A 49 13.48 -6.15 3.84
CA ILE A 49 13.13 -7.52 3.50
C ILE A 49 14.35 -8.41 3.76
N ARG A 50 14.23 -9.40 4.64
CA ARG A 50 15.35 -10.30 4.93
C ARG A 50 15.61 -11.23 3.75
N LEU A 51 16.86 -11.25 3.28
CA LEU A 51 17.30 -12.18 2.24
C LEU A 51 17.83 -13.46 2.87
N ALA A 52 17.87 -14.55 2.08
CA ALA A 52 18.44 -15.83 2.48
C ALA A 52 19.89 -15.66 2.95
N SER A 53 20.09 -15.64 4.26
CA SER A 53 21.34 -15.30 4.91
C SER A 53 21.32 -15.76 6.38
N PRO A 54 22.50 -16.02 6.99
CA PRO A 54 22.55 -16.57 8.34
C PRO A 54 22.13 -15.55 9.40
N ILE A 55 21.43 -16.02 10.43
CA ILE A 55 21.15 -15.30 11.68
C ILE A 55 21.52 -16.20 12.87
N LYS A 56 21.72 -15.63 14.05
CA LYS A 56 21.89 -16.43 15.28
C LYS A 56 20.64 -17.28 15.52
N ALA A 57 20.82 -18.53 15.91
CA ALA A 57 19.73 -19.41 16.31
C ALA A 57 18.90 -18.81 17.47
N GLN A 58 17.65 -19.21 17.55
CA GLN A 58 16.79 -18.85 18.68
C GLN A 58 17.34 -19.44 19.98
N THR A 59 17.19 -18.71 21.08
CA THR A 59 17.45 -19.22 22.43
C THR A 59 16.32 -20.16 22.87
N SER A 60 16.59 -21.06 23.83
CA SER A 60 15.57 -21.95 24.39
C SER A 60 14.35 -21.19 24.95
N THR A 61 14.57 -19.99 25.50
CA THR A 61 13.49 -19.11 25.98
C THR A 61 12.63 -18.58 24.84
N GLN A 62 13.24 -18.20 23.71
CA GLN A 62 12.51 -17.71 22.53
C GLN A 62 11.66 -18.81 21.91
N VAL A 63 12.22 -20.02 21.78
CA VAL A 63 11.47 -21.20 21.32
C VAL A 63 10.29 -21.49 22.25
N LYS A 64 10.53 -21.48 23.57
CA LYS A 64 9.47 -21.71 24.57
C LYS A 64 8.35 -20.66 24.51
N ASN A 65 8.70 -19.42 24.17
CA ASN A 65 7.74 -18.32 24.04
C ASN A 65 7.04 -18.29 22.67
N GLY A 66 7.25 -19.28 21.81
CA GLY A 66 6.59 -19.39 20.51
C GLY A 66 7.05 -18.34 19.49
N LEU A 67 8.30 -17.86 19.59
CA LEU A 67 8.86 -17.00 18.55
C LEU A 67 8.91 -17.78 17.24
N VAL A 68 8.26 -17.26 16.21
CA VAL A 68 8.36 -17.77 14.84
C VAL A 68 9.34 -16.85 14.13
N ASP A 69 10.26 -17.41 13.36
CA ASP A 69 11.09 -16.60 12.46
C ASP A 69 10.38 -16.53 11.10
N GLU A 70 10.37 -15.36 10.48
CA GLU A 70 9.87 -15.16 9.14
C GLU A 70 10.70 -15.99 8.14
N GLU A 71 10.12 -16.35 7.00
CA GLU A 71 10.89 -17.00 5.94
C GLU A 71 11.64 -15.94 5.11
N PRO A 72 12.96 -16.08 4.88
CA PRO A 72 13.69 -15.13 4.05
C PRO A 72 13.21 -15.19 2.60
N ARG A 73 13.27 -14.06 1.91
CA ARG A 73 12.86 -13.94 0.51
C ARG A 73 14.06 -13.97 -0.44
N SER A 74 13.80 -14.37 -1.67
CA SER A 74 14.73 -14.19 -2.77
C SER A 74 14.58 -12.77 -3.34
N ALA A 75 15.65 -12.21 -3.91
CA ALA A 75 15.56 -10.92 -4.61
C ALA A 75 14.65 -10.99 -5.85
N MET A 76 14.43 -12.18 -6.41
CA MET A 76 13.49 -12.38 -7.51
C MET A 76 12.04 -12.24 -7.04
N ASP A 77 11.74 -12.64 -5.78
CA ASP A 77 10.36 -12.62 -5.27
C ASP A 77 9.80 -11.20 -5.07
N VAL A 78 10.66 -10.19 -5.12
CA VAL A 78 10.36 -8.77 -4.89
C VAL A 78 10.62 -7.92 -6.14
N GLN A 79 11.12 -8.53 -7.21
CA GLN A 79 11.40 -7.84 -8.47
C GLN A 79 10.12 -7.26 -9.08
N GLY A 80 8.99 -7.97 -8.96
CA GLY A 80 7.70 -7.47 -9.43
C GLY A 80 7.26 -6.21 -8.69
N GLU A 81 7.37 -6.20 -7.37
CA GLU A 81 7.05 -5.03 -6.54
C GLU A 81 7.95 -3.84 -6.87
N LEU A 82 9.26 -4.07 -7.06
CA LEU A 82 10.21 -3.03 -7.44
C LEU A 82 9.89 -2.42 -8.81
N LEU A 83 9.56 -3.26 -9.79
CA LEU A 83 9.23 -2.79 -11.14
C LEU A 83 7.92 -1.99 -11.16
N ILE A 84 6.91 -2.44 -10.41
CA ILE A 84 5.66 -1.69 -10.24
C ILE A 84 5.92 -0.37 -9.51
N SER A 85 6.77 -0.36 -8.49
CA SER A 85 7.14 0.87 -7.77
C SER A 85 7.80 1.90 -8.69
N ASP A 86 8.72 1.44 -9.57
CA ASP A 86 9.39 2.30 -10.56
C ASP A 86 8.39 2.90 -11.55
N TRP A 87 7.45 2.10 -12.06
CA TRP A 87 6.40 2.57 -12.98
C TRP A 87 5.40 3.56 -12.35
N LEU A 88 5.14 3.44 -11.05
CA LEU A 88 4.24 4.33 -10.31
C LEU A 88 4.92 5.61 -9.80
N ALA A 89 6.26 5.68 -9.82
CA ALA A 89 7.02 6.71 -9.10
C ALA A 89 6.66 8.16 -9.51
N ASP A 90 6.27 8.36 -10.78
CA ASP A 90 5.90 9.66 -11.33
C ASP A 90 4.38 9.91 -11.35
N ILE A 91 3.56 8.98 -10.83
CA ILE A 91 2.10 9.12 -10.77
C ILE A 91 1.70 9.71 -9.40
N PRO A 92 1.07 10.91 -9.35
CA PRO A 92 0.66 11.52 -8.08
C PRO A 92 -0.34 10.64 -7.33
N GLY A 93 -0.15 10.56 -6.01
CA GLY A 93 -0.95 9.72 -5.11
C GLY A 93 -0.31 8.36 -4.80
N PHE A 94 0.81 8.01 -5.43
CA PHE A 94 1.62 6.82 -5.09
C PHE A 94 2.91 7.21 -4.36
N VAL A 95 3.46 6.28 -3.59
CA VAL A 95 4.70 6.56 -2.87
C VAL A 95 5.88 6.75 -3.82
N MET A 96 6.64 7.81 -3.56
CA MET A 96 7.88 8.09 -4.27
C MET A 96 8.89 6.98 -3.97
N TYR A 97 9.29 6.28 -5.02
CA TYR A 97 10.40 5.35 -5.00
C TYR A 97 11.71 6.12 -5.13
N LYS A 98 12.64 5.98 -4.16
CA LYS A 98 13.95 6.66 -4.20
C LYS A 98 15.03 5.75 -4.78
N GLU A 99 15.31 4.66 -4.08
CA GLU A 99 16.30 3.66 -4.51
C GLU A 99 16.12 2.32 -3.75
N HIS A 100 16.92 1.32 -4.13
CA HIS A 100 17.05 0.08 -3.37
C HIS A 100 18.50 -0.40 -3.33
N TYR A 101 18.87 -1.04 -2.22
CA TYR A 101 20.23 -1.53 -1.98
C TYR A 101 20.22 -2.73 -1.04
N VAL A 102 21.36 -3.43 -0.96
CA VAL A 102 21.54 -4.54 -0.02
C VAL A 102 22.22 -4.02 1.24
N VAL A 103 21.60 -4.24 2.41
CA VAL A 103 22.26 -4.01 3.69
C VAL A 103 22.82 -5.33 4.20
N LYS A 104 24.12 -5.35 4.54
CA LYS A 104 24.82 -6.51 5.07
C LYS A 104 25.49 -6.18 6.40
N GLY A 105 25.17 -6.94 7.44
CA GLY A 105 25.91 -6.92 8.70
C GLY A 105 25.04 -6.89 9.97
N LYS A 106 25.73 -6.71 11.10
CA LYS A 106 25.10 -6.59 12.42
C LYS A 106 24.25 -5.34 12.51
N ALA A 107 23.15 -5.44 13.24
CA ALA A 107 22.30 -4.30 13.54
C ALA A 107 23.02 -3.25 14.40
N THR A 108 22.63 -1.98 14.21
CA THR A 108 23.01 -0.91 15.12
C THR A 108 22.21 -0.99 16.42
N LYS A 109 22.72 -0.34 17.48
CA LYS A 109 21.99 -0.23 18.76
C LYS A 109 20.61 0.43 18.55
N ARG A 110 20.51 1.43 17.68
CA ARG A 110 19.25 2.14 17.37
C ARG A 110 18.20 1.21 16.78
N LEU A 111 18.60 0.34 15.85
CA LEU A 111 17.69 -0.63 15.24
C LEU A 111 17.14 -1.61 16.29
N LEU A 112 18.00 -2.07 17.20
CA LEU A 112 17.59 -2.91 18.33
C LEU A 112 16.63 -2.17 19.27
N ASP A 113 16.97 -0.94 19.66
CA ASP A 113 16.18 -0.13 20.59
C ASP A 113 14.78 0.14 20.03
N THR A 114 14.67 0.49 18.74
CA THR A 114 13.36 0.72 18.12
C THR A 114 12.56 -0.56 17.93
N HIS A 115 13.19 -1.69 17.61
CA HIS A 115 12.52 -2.99 17.52
C HIS A 115 11.91 -3.35 18.89
N GLN A 116 12.67 -3.19 19.97
CA GLN A 116 12.16 -3.45 21.32
C GLN A 116 11.03 -2.48 21.72
N ALA A 117 11.13 -1.20 21.35
CA ALA A 117 10.08 -0.23 21.61
C ALA A 117 8.77 -0.60 20.89
N PHE A 118 8.88 -0.98 19.61
CA PHE A 118 7.75 -1.45 18.80
C PHE A 118 7.08 -2.68 19.42
N HIS A 119 7.85 -3.74 19.73
CA HIS A 119 7.26 -4.95 20.33
C HIS A 119 6.66 -4.71 21.72
N ARG A 120 7.24 -3.83 22.55
CA ARG A 120 6.61 -3.44 23.81
C ARG A 120 5.28 -2.73 23.60
N ARG A 121 5.14 -1.91 22.56
CA ARG A 121 3.88 -1.24 22.21
C ARG A 121 2.85 -2.25 21.72
N ILE A 122 3.21 -3.06 20.73
CA ILE A 122 2.32 -4.08 20.15
C ILE A 122 1.84 -5.07 21.21
N LYS A 123 2.74 -5.58 22.07
CA LYS A 123 2.36 -6.51 23.15
C LYS A 123 1.39 -5.92 24.18
N ARG A 124 1.36 -4.59 24.35
CA ARG A 124 0.36 -3.93 25.20
C ARG A 124 -1.00 -3.81 24.52
N GLN A 125 -1.01 -3.64 23.21
CA GLN A 125 -2.23 -3.53 22.41
C GLN A 125 -2.85 -4.93 22.18
N ASP A 126 -2.02 -5.91 21.86
CA ASP A 126 -2.38 -7.30 21.65
C ASP A 126 -1.34 -8.23 22.30
N PRO A 127 -1.60 -8.68 23.55
CA PRO A 127 -0.71 -9.61 24.25
C PRO A 127 -0.56 -10.97 23.58
N GLY A 128 -1.49 -11.36 22.71
CA GLY A 128 -1.52 -12.64 22.00
C GLY A 128 -0.80 -12.63 20.65
N ARG A 129 -0.44 -11.44 20.14
CA ARG A 129 0.23 -11.31 18.84
C ARG A 129 1.57 -12.04 18.82
N VAL A 130 1.69 -12.98 17.88
CA VAL A 130 2.93 -13.71 17.63
C VAL A 130 3.95 -12.77 17.00
N GLN A 131 5.19 -12.84 17.48
CA GLN A 131 6.32 -12.16 16.85
C GLN A 131 6.88 -13.04 15.73
N PHE A 132 6.94 -12.49 14.51
CA PHE A 132 7.49 -13.17 13.33
C PHE A 132 8.91 -12.69 12.98
N TYR A 133 9.23 -11.41 13.24
CA TYR A 133 10.51 -10.85 12.82
C TYR A 133 11.61 -11.05 13.89
N PRO A 134 12.79 -11.58 13.52
CA PRO A 134 13.88 -11.88 14.42
C PRO A 134 14.47 -10.60 14.94
N SER A 135 14.73 -10.57 16.24
CA SER A 135 15.37 -9.41 16.87
C SER A 135 16.67 -9.01 16.18
N PRO A 136 16.92 -7.70 15.93
CA PRO A 136 18.16 -7.21 15.36
C PRO A 136 19.43 -7.66 16.12
N SER A 137 19.31 -8.03 17.40
CA SER A 137 20.39 -8.63 18.20
C SER A 137 20.91 -9.97 17.66
N ARG A 138 20.12 -10.65 16.82
CA ARG A 138 20.42 -11.92 16.16
C ARG A 138 21.14 -11.75 14.82
N TYR A 139 21.28 -10.54 14.30
CA TYR A 139 21.96 -10.31 13.03
C TYR A 139 23.48 -10.55 13.18
N LEU A 140 24.06 -11.15 12.16
CA LEU A 140 25.46 -11.51 12.00
C LEU A 140 26.13 -10.63 10.95
N ASN A 141 27.45 -10.72 10.82
CA ASN A 141 28.20 -9.95 9.81
C ASN A 141 27.75 -10.29 8.36
N ASP A 142 27.20 -11.49 8.15
CA ASP A 142 26.74 -11.95 6.84
C ASP A 142 25.22 -11.96 6.67
N THR A 143 24.46 -11.47 7.67
CA THR A 143 23.01 -11.27 7.50
C THR A 143 22.76 -10.19 6.47
N LYS A 144 21.89 -10.46 5.50
CA LYS A 144 21.57 -9.59 4.37
C LYS A 144 20.09 -9.22 4.34
N PHE A 145 19.84 -7.99 3.96
CA PHE A 145 18.51 -7.44 3.74
C PHE A 145 18.49 -6.74 2.40
N LEU A 146 17.41 -6.89 1.64
CA LEU A 146 17.06 -5.92 0.61
C LEU A 146 16.37 -4.77 1.33
N VAL A 147 16.81 -3.56 1.04
CA VAL A 147 16.22 -2.34 1.55
C VAL A 147 15.69 -1.53 0.39
N ILE A 148 14.42 -1.15 0.50
CA ILE A 148 13.73 -0.28 -0.43
C ILE A 148 13.51 1.05 0.30
N GLU A 149 14.03 2.13 -0.29
CA GLU A 149 13.91 3.48 0.23
C GLU A 149 12.80 4.23 -0.50
N LEU A 150 11.87 4.77 0.29
CA LEU A 150 10.65 5.43 -0.14
C LEU A 150 10.55 6.83 0.50
N GLY A 151 9.85 7.75 -0.16
CA GLY A 151 9.53 9.08 0.40
C GLY A 151 8.63 9.03 1.64
N ASP A 152 8.55 10.13 2.39
CA ASP A 152 7.67 10.22 3.57
C ASP A 152 6.19 10.32 3.17
N ALA A 153 5.52 9.18 3.23
CA ALA A 153 4.11 9.01 2.88
C ALA A 153 3.11 9.65 3.88
N GLY A 154 3.56 10.08 5.07
CA GLY A 154 2.68 10.63 6.10
C GLY A 154 2.21 9.60 7.13
N THR A 155 0.94 9.68 7.53
CA THR A 155 0.35 8.81 8.58
C THR A 155 -0.64 7.84 7.95
N ALA A 156 -0.56 6.55 8.27
CA ALA A 156 -1.53 5.56 7.77
C ALA A 156 -2.98 5.98 8.11
N LEU A 157 -3.93 5.69 7.22
CA LEU A 157 -5.33 6.07 7.38
C LEU A 157 -5.94 5.45 8.65
N GLU A 158 -5.50 4.24 9.02
CA GLU A 158 -5.90 3.59 10.28
C GLU A 158 -5.52 4.37 11.55
N ASP A 159 -4.46 5.19 11.47
CA ASP A 159 -3.96 6.04 12.54
C ASP A 159 -4.41 7.51 12.37
N TRP A 160 -5.22 7.83 11.35
CA TRP A 160 -5.67 9.18 11.06
C TRP A 160 -7.08 9.46 11.62
N ALA A 161 -7.24 10.59 12.32
CA ALA A 161 -8.53 10.98 12.90
C ALA A 161 -9.43 11.65 11.84
N LEU A 162 -10.41 10.90 11.34
CA LEU A 162 -11.44 11.38 10.41
C LEU A 162 -12.49 12.20 11.17
N THR A 163 -12.44 13.53 11.05
CA THR A 163 -13.23 14.45 11.91
C THR A 163 -14.01 15.51 11.13
N ASP A 164 -13.74 15.63 9.83
CA ASP A 164 -14.38 16.61 8.95
C ASP A 164 -14.82 15.93 7.64
N VAL A 165 -16.02 16.24 7.16
CA VAL A 165 -16.61 15.66 5.95
C VAL A 165 -15.76 15.90 4.70
N TYR A 166 -15.05 17.02 4.64
CA TYR A 166 -14.15 17.29 3.50
C TYR A 166 -12.98 16.32 3.45
N GLN A 167 -12.60 15.71 4.58
CA GLN A 167 -11.60 14.64 4.61
C GLN A 167 -12.16 13.38 3.96
N LEU A 168 -13.44 13.05 4.18
CA LEU A 168 -14.08 11.89 3.52
C LEU A 168 -14.08 12.06 2.00
N TRP A 169 -14.48 13.24 1.53
CA TRP A 169 -14.47 13.59 0.11
C TRP A 169 -13.08 13.53 -0.51
N ASP A 170 -12.12 14.26 0.07
CA ASP A 170 -10.80 14.35 -0.53
C ASP A 170 -10.06 13.03 -0.48
N ILE A 171 -10.11 12.28 0.62
CA ILE A 171 -9.42 10.99 0.73
C ILE A 171 -9.98 10.02 -0.31
N PHE A 172 -11.30 9.84 -0.37
CA PHE A 172 -11.93 8.91 -1.31
C PHE A 172 -11.68 9.29 -2.79
N LEU A 173 -11.83 10.58 -3.13
CA LEU A 173 -11.63 11.03 -4.51
C LEU A 173 -10.15 11.02 -4.91
N LEU A 174 -9.22 11.36 -4.01
CA LEU A 174 -7.79 11.25 -4.30
C LEU A 174 -7.39 9.80 -4.59
N GLU A 175 -7.92 8.83 -3.84
CA GLU A 175 -7.67 7.40 -4.08
C GLU A 175 -8.17 6.98 -5.47
N ALA A 176 -9.40 7.35 -5.81
CA ALA A 176 -9.98 7.06 -7.11
C ALA A 176 -9.21 7.72 -8.27
N ILE A 177 -8.79 8.97 -8.12
CA ILE A 177 -7.98 9.70 -9.12
C ILE A 177 -6.62 9.02 -9.32
N ALA A 178 -5.93 8.67 -8.23
CA ALA A 178 -4.63 7.99 -8.31
C ALA A 178 -4.76 6.65 -9.03
N LEU A 179 -5.74 5.83 -8.65
CA LEU A 179 -5.99 4.54 -9.30
C LEU A 179 -6.36 4.70 -10.77
N ALA A 180 -7.22 5.66 -11.13
CA ALA A 180 -7.60 5.91 -12.51
C ALA A 180 -6.38 6.28 -13.38
N ARG A 181 -5.48 7.13 -12.87
CA ARG A 181 -4.23 7.49 -13.55
C ARG A 181 -3.32 6.28 -13.75
N ALA A 182 -3.22 5.40 -12.76
CA ALA A 182 -2.39 4.19 -12.86
C ALA A 182 -3.01 3.10 -13.75
N GLU A 183 -4.34 2.98 -13.76
CA GLU A 183 -5.08 2.15 -14.72
C GLU A 183 -4.78 2.57 -16.16
N ASP A 184 -4.83 3.86 -16.47
CA ASP A 184 -4.54 4.40 -17.80
C ASP A 184 -3.06 4.24 -18.17
N ALA A 185 -2.15 4.58 -17.25
CA ALA A 185 -0.72 4.59 -17.53
C ALA A 185 -0.12 3.19 -17.69
N ILE A 186 -0.46 2.25 -16.80
CA ILE A 186 0.21 0.94 -16.69
C ILE A 186 -0.74 -0.22 -16.41
N LEU A 187 -2.02 -0.07 -16.74
CA LEU A 187 -3.04 -1.12 -16.54
C LEU A 187 -3.01 -1.65 -15.10
N PHE A 188 -2.91 -0.74 -14.13
CA PHE A 188 -2.65 -1.08 -12.73
C PHE A 188 -3.85 -1.67 -11.99
N GLU A 189 -3.59 -2.64 -11.13
CA GLU A 189 -4.50 -3.10 -10.09
C GLU A 189 -3.74 -3.20 -8.76
N HIS A 190 -4.21 -2.52 -7.70
CA HIS A 190 -3.52 -2.53 -6.40
C HIS A 190 -3.61 -3.90 -5.72
N ARG A 191 -4.81 -4.48 -5.70
CA ARG A 191 -5.16 -5.80 -5.11
C ARG A 191 -4.97 -5.95 -3.60
N ASP A 192 -4.42 -4.97 -2.91
CA ASP A 192 -4.32 -4.98 -1.45
C ASP A 192 -4.53 -3.61 -0.79
N LEU A 193 -5.47 -2.80 -1.30
CA LEU A 193 -5.61 -1.39 -0.87
C LEU A 193 -6.51 -1.26 0.37
N HIS A 194 -6.05 -1.81 1.50
CA HIS A 194 -6.69 -1.58 2.80
C HIS A 194 -6.18 -0.27 3.44
N GLU A 195 -6.81 0.17 4.53
CA GLU A 195 -6.53 1.42 5.24
C GLU A 195 -5.08 1.58 5.73
N GLY A 196 -4.35 0.47 5.89
CA GLY A 196 -2.92 0.48 6.24
C GLY A 196 -2.02 0.86 5.07
N ASN A 197 -2.51 0.71 3.84
CA ASN A 197 -1.80 0.99 2.60
C ASN A 197 -2.18 2.36 1.99
N VAL A 198 -2.95 3.17 2.71
CA VAL A 198 -3.20 4.58 2.38
C VAL A 198 -2.62 5.44 3.49
N CYS A 199 -1.71 6.34 3.15
CA CYS A 199 -1.19 7.33 4.09
C CYS A 199 -1.71 8.72 3.76
N ILE A 200 -1.92 9.53 4.81
CA ILE A 200 -2.50 10.85 4.75
C ILE A 200 -1.46 11.87 5.22
N LYS A 201 -1.34 12.98 4.49
CA LYS A 201 -0.49 14.12 4.84
C LYS A 201 -1.29 15.40 4.67
N ARG A 202 -1.23 16.29 5.67
CA ARG A 202 -1.80 17.64 5.56
C ARG A 202 -0.74 18.57 4.98
N THR A 203 -0.88 18.90 3.70
CA THR A 203 0.07 19.78 2.98
C THR A 203 -0.43 21.22 2.91
N ARG A 204 -1.75 21.43 3.00
CA ARG A 204 -2.37 22.74 2.94
C ARG A 204 -3.34 22.95 4.11
N ARG A 205 -3.66 24.22 4.37
CA ARG A 205 -4.74 24.54 5.30
C ARG A 205 -6.09 24.19 4.65
N PRO A 206 -7.04 23.62 5.40
CA PRO A 206 -8.41 23.47 4.92
C PRO A 206 -8.97 24.79 4.42
N LYS A 207 -9.80 24.73 3.39
CA LYS A 207 -10.48 25.89 2.79
C LYS A 207 -11.98 25.76 3.03
N SER A 208 -12.67 26.89 3.16
CA SER A 208 -14.14 26.90 3.17
C SER A 208 -14.67 26.62 1.77
N ARG A 209 -15.76 25.87 1.70
CA ARG A 209 -16.51 25.66 0.47
C ARG A 209 -17.55 26.76 0.27
N ASP A 210 -17.69 27.23 -0.97
CA ASP A 210 -18.76 28.13 -1.35
C ASP A 210 -20.10 27.36 -1.38
N ASN A 211 -21.14 27.93 -0.77
CA ASN A 211 -22.40 27.22 -0.52
C ASN A 211 -23.16 26.81 -1.81
N ASP A 212 -22.92 27.49 -2.93
CA ASP A 212 -23.63 27.26 -4.20
C ASP A 212 -22.89 26.31 -5.17
N SER A 213 -21.71 25.81 -4.78
CA SER A 213 -20.94 24.88 -5.62
C SER A 213 -21.29 23.42 -5.31
N ASN A 214 -21.36 22.57 -6.34
CA ASN A 214 -21.41 21.12 -6.17
C ASN A 214 -20.03 20.46 -6.13
N THR A 215 -18.96 21.25 -6.22
CA THR A 215 -17.58 20.78 -6.06
C THR A 215 -17.32 20.43 -4.62
N TRP A 216 -16.89 19.20 -4.37
CA TRP A 216 -16.58 18.69 -3.03
C TRP A 216 -15.11 18.37 -2.84
N PHE A 217 -14.35 18.30 -3.93
CA PHE A 217 -12.93 18.01 -3.95
C PHE A 217 -12.04 19.25 -3.70
N GLY A 218 -11.02 19.09 -2.85
CA GLY A 218 -9.93 20.05 -2.63
C GLY A 218 -10.09 20.96 -1.41
N TYR A 219 -10.97 20.63 -0.46
CA TYR A 219 -11.27 21.51 0.69
C TYR A 219 -10.57 21.12 1.99
N SER A 220 -10.12 19.87 2.13
CA SER A 220 -9.48 19.40 3.36
C SER A 220 -8.00 19.80 3.48
N GLY A 221 -7.35 20.12 2.37
CA GLY A 221 -5.91 20.36 2.29
C GLY A 221 -5.05 19.11 2.56
N LEU A 222 -5.64 17.93 2.36
CA LEU A 222 -4.96 16.65 2.48
C LEU A 222 -4.43 16.18 1.13
N GLU A 223 -3.36 15.41 1.20
CA GLU A 223 -2.86 14.55 0.13
C GLU A 223 -2.85 13.11 0.64
N ILE A 224 -2.98 12.15 -0.29
CA ILE A 224 -2.81 10.73 0.00
C ILE A 224 -1.48 10.22 -0.57
N THR A 225 -1.05 9.08 -0.06
CA THR A 225 0.00 8.27 -0.65
C THR A 225 -0.38 6.80 -0.53
N ILE A 226 -0.56 6.12 -1.65
CA ILE A 226 -0.82 4.69 -1.77
C ILE A 226 0.49 3.92 -1.68
N LEU A 227 0.49 2.84 -0.88
CA LEU A 227 1.66 2.04 -0.51
C LEU A 227 1.47 0.55 -0.82
N ASP A 228 2.59 -0.17 -0.82
CA ASP A 228 2.68 -1.63 -0.81
C ASP A 228 2.07 -2.35 -2.03
N TYR A 229 2.93 -2.59 -3.01
CA TYR A 229 2.54 -3.21 -4.28
C TYR A 229 2.82 -4.72 -4.34
N GLY A 230 3.01 -5.36 -3.18
CA GLY A 230 3.42 -6.76 -3.09
C GLY A 230 2.43 -7.75 -3.73
N LEU A 231 1.14 -7.41 -3.78
CA LEU A 231 0.09 -8.21 -4.43
C LEU A 231 -0.42 -7.62 -5.75
N SER A 232 0.12 -6.47 -6.16
CA SER A 232 -0.38 -5.70 -7.29
C SER A 232 -0.12 -6.38 -8.63
N ARG A 233 -0.80 -5.86 -9.65
CA ARG A 233 -0.60 -6.19 -11.06
C ARG A 233 -0.41 -4.93 -11.88
N ALA A 234 0.53 -4.95 -12.81
CA ALA A 234 0.70 -3.89 -13.78
C ALA A 234 1.28 -4.42 -15.09
N GLN A 235 1.13 -3.64 -16.14
CA GLN A 235 1.72 -3.87 -17.44
C GLN A 235 1.87 -2.53 -18.16
N ASP A 236 3.09 -2.14 -18.50
CA ASP A 236 3.35 -0.97 -19.33
C ASP A 236 2.88 -1.22 -20.78
N PRO A 237 1.79 -0.56 -21.25
CA PRO A 237 1.30 -0.73 -22.61
C PRO A 237 2.27 -0.15 -23.66
N ALA A 238 3.17 0.77 -23.28
CA ALA A 238 4.20 1.30 -24.16
C ALA A 238 5.33 0.29 -24.44
N GLN A 239 5.37 -0.82 -23.70
CA GLN A 239 6.24 -1.97 -23.94
C GLN A 239 5.41 -3.23 -24.25
N PRO A 240 4.83 -3.38 -25.45
CA PRO A 240 3.90 -4.48 -25.76
C PRO A 240 4.48 -5.89 -25.62
N ALA A 241 5.82 -6.01 -25.67
CA ALA A 241 6.53 -7.27 -25.47
C ALA A 241 6.74 -7.61 -23.98
N ALA A 242 6.54 -6.66 -23.07
CA ALA A 242 6.65 -6.90 -21.64
C ALA A 242 5.44 -7.70 -21.15
N LEU A 243 5.71 -8.83 -20.51
CA LEU A 243 4.68 -9.63 -19.85
C LEU A 243 4.12 -8.85 -18.65
N PRO A 244 2.82 -9.01 -18.33
CA PRO A 244 2.25 -8.44 -17.11
C PRO A 244 3.04 -8.91 -15.88
N VAL A 245 3.32 -7.98 -14.98
CA VAL A 245 3.87 -8.26 -13.67
C VAL A 245 2.69 -8.47 -12.74
N ALA A 246 2.64 -9.61 -12.05
CA ALA A 246 1.64 -9.86 -11.02
C ALA A 246 2.16 -10.88 -10.00
N TYR A 247 1.83 -10.67 -8.73
CA TYR A 247 1.94 -11.75 -7.74
C TYR A 247 0.84 -12.79 -7.98
N ASN A 248 1.17 -14.08 -7.93
CA ASN A 248 0.17 -15.12 -8.02
C ASN A 248 -0.44 -15.38 -6.64
N LEU A 249 -1.63 -14.83 -6.37
CA LEU A 249 -2.30 -15.02 -5.09
C LEU A 249 -2.76 -16.48 -4.85
N GLU A 250 -2.79 -17.34 -5.87
CA GLU A 250 -3.03 -18.79 -5.67
C GLU A 250 -1.92 -19.49 -4.87
N ASN A 251 -0.76 -18.84 -4.69
CA ASN A 251 0.34 -19.35 -3.87
C ASN A 251 0.00 -19.36 -2.37
N ASP A 252 -0.97 -18.55 -1.93
CA ASP A 252 -1.40 -18.48 -0.53
C ASP A 252 -2.92 -18.46 -0.42
N LEU A 253 -3.50 -19.66 -0.23
CA LEU A 253 -4.95 -19.79 -0.06
C LEU A 253 -5.47 -19.18 1.25
N SER A 254 -4.59 -18.88 2.22
CA SER A 254 -5.01 -18.27 3.48
C SER A 254 -5.61 -16.88 3.29
N LEU A 255 -5.19 -16.15 2.24
CA LEU A 255 -5.80 -14.89 1.82
C LEU A 255 -7.32 -15.02 1.59
N PHE A 256 -7.76 -16.17 1.06
CA PHE A 256 -9.15 -16.41 0.71
C PHE A 256 -9.93 -17.14 1.80
N THR A 257 -9.28 -17.96 2.63
CA THR A 257 -9.93 -18.72 3.70
C THR A 257 -9.98 -17.98 5.03
N SER A 258 -9.19 -16.92 5.21
CA SER A 258 -9.15 -16.16 6.46
C SER A 258 -10.40 -15.30 6.67
N THR A 259 -10.82 -15.15 7.92
CA THR A 259 -12.01 -14.37 8.33
C THR A 259 -11.70 -13.34 9.43
N HIS A 260 -10.41 -13.08 9.67
CA HIS A 260 -9.96 -12.27 10.80
C HIS A 260 -10.25 -10.77 10.66
N ALA A 261 -10.44 -10.27 9.43
CA ALA A 261 -10.64 -8.86 9.14
C ALA A 261 -11.63 -8.64 7.97
N PRO A 262 -12.32 -7.48 7.91
CA PRO A 262 -13.22 -7.15 6.82
C PRO A 262 -12.56 -7.20 5.43
N GLN A 263 -11.28 -6.83 5.31
CA GLN A 263 -10.53 -6.89 4.05
C GLN A 263 -10.44 -8.30 3.45
N CYS A 264 -10.58 -9.36 4.26
CA CYS A 264 -10.56 -10.73 3.75
C CYS A 264 -11.70 -11.02 2.77
N GLU A 265 -12.82 -10.28 2.90
CA GLU A 265 -13.93 -10.35 1.95
C GLU A 265 -13.50 -9.89 0.55
N VAL A 266 -12.70 -8.83 0.46
CA VAL A 266 -12.25 -8.26 -0.81
C VAL A 266 -11.38 -9.27 -1.58
N TYR A 267 -10.48 -9.99 -0.91
CA TYR A 267 -9.69 -11.04 -1.59
C TYR A 267 -10.57 -12.14 -2.20
N ARG A 268 -11.63 -12.55 -1.49
CA ARG A 268 -12.58 -13.55 -2.00
C ARG A 268 -13.43 -13.01 -3.14
N GLN A 269 -13.86 -11.76 -3.07
CA GLN A 269 -14.57 -11.08 -4.14
C GLN A 269 -13.71 -11.01 -5.40
N MET A 270 -12.45 -10.56 -5.29
CA MET A 270 -11.50 -10.55 -6.41
C MET A 270 -11.34 -11.93 -7.03
N ARG A 271 -11.02 -12.95 -6.22
CA ARG A 271 -10.80 -14.32 -6.71
C ARG A 271 -12.05 -14.89 -7.38
N SER A 272 -13.21 -14.68 -6.79
CA SER A 272 -14.48 -15.19 -7.32
C SER A 272 -14.87 -14.49 -8.61
N PHE A 273 -14.67 -13.17 -8.70
CA PHE A 273 -14.90 -12.41 -9.92
C PHE A 273 -13.99 -12.87 -11.06
N LEU A 274 -12.68 -13.08 -10.80
CA LEU A 274 -11.76 -13.63 -11.78
C LEU A 274 -12.17 -15.04 -12.25
N LEU A 275 -12.73 -15.85 -11.34
CA LEU A 275 -13.14 -17.23 -11.63
C LEU A 275 -14.47 -17.33 -12.39
N ARG A 276 -15.46 -16.52 -12.00
CA ARG A 276 -16.86 -16.63 -12.45
C ARG A 276 -17.23 -15.58 -13.49
N GLY A 277 -16.66 -14.38 -13.37
CA GLY A 277 -17.01 -13.21 -14.19
C GLY A 277 -18.28 -12.48 -13.75
N ASP A 278 -18.79 -12.80 -12.56
CA ASP A 278 -19.93 -12.15 -11.91
C ASP A 278 -19.55 -11.71 -10.49
N ARG A 279 -20.46 -11.00 -9.82
CA ARG A 279 -20.25 -10.45 -8.46
C ARG A 279 -20.58 -11.45 -7.35
N GLU A 280 -21.04 -12.65 -7.67
CA GLU A 280 -21.26 -13.67 -6.65
C GLU A 280 -19.92 -14.22 -6.17
N TRP A 281 -19.68 -14.14 -4.86
CA TRP A 281 -18.41 -14.56 -4.28
C TRP A 281 -18.53 -15.80 -3.41
N ILE A 282 -17.48 -16.60 -3.47
CA ILE A 282 -17.37 -17.91 -2.80
C ILE A 282 -17.06 -17.68 -1.32
N PRO A 283 -17.74 -18.37 -0.40
CA PRO A 283 -17.42 -18.27 1.02
C PRO A 283 -16.05 -18.91 1.33
N PRO A 284 -15.43 -18.59 2.48
CA PRO A 284 -14.10 -19.09 2.85
C PRO A 284 -13.90 -20.59 2.66
N GLU A 285 -14.90 -21.41 2.99
CA GLU A 285 -14.86 -22.86 2.91
C GLU A 285 -14.78 -23.40 1.47
N GLY A 286 -15.14 -22.58 0.48
CA GLY A 286 -15.07 -22.94 -0.93
C GLY A 286 -13.66 -22.78 -1.54
N HIS A 287 -12.74 -22.14 -0.85
CA HIS A 287 -11.40 -21.80 -1.36
C HIS A 287 -10.33 -22.86 -1.03
N THR A 288 -10.66 -24.15 -1.20
CA THR A 288 -9.81 -25.27 -0.74
C THR A 288 -8.71 -25.72 -1.71
N ARG A 289 -8.74 -25.29 -2.97
CA ARG A 289 -7.80 -25.71 -4.01
C ARG A 289 -7.19 -24.52 -4.73
N PRO A 290 -5.89 -24.53 -5.04
CA PRO A 290 -5.27 -23.51 -5.87
C PRO A 290 -5.59 -23.76 -7.35
N ASN A 291 -5.55 -22.69 -8.15
CA ASN A 291 -5.77 -22.69 -9.60
C ASN A 291 -7.09 -23.39 -10.03
N PRO A 292 -8.26 -23.00 -9.47
CA PRO A 292 -9.54 -23.56 -9.88
C PRO A 292 -9.85 -23.27 -11.36
N GLN A 293 -10.64 -24.16 -11.96
CA GLN A 293 -11.18 -24.02 -13.31
C GLN A 293 -12.56 -23.36 -13.23
N GLY A 294 -12.74 -22.25 -13.96
CA GLY A 294 -14.03 -21.60 -14.17
C GLY A 294 -14.51 -21.73 -15.61
N PRO A 295 -15.66 -21.12 -15.96
CA PRO A 295 -16.20 -21.15 -17.32
C PRO A 295 -15.25 -20.59 -18.38
N LYS A 296 -14.37 -19.66 -17.99
CA LYS A 296 -13.37 -19.01 -18.85
C LYS A 296 -11.98 -19.66 -18.78
N GLY A 297 -11.86 -20.84 -18.14
CA GLY A 297 -10.60 -21.56 -17.94
C GLY A 297 -10.02 -21.40 -16.55
N THR A 298 -8.72 -21.67 -16.42
CA THR A 298 -7.99 -21.54 -15.14
C THR A 298 -7.82 -20.08 -14.77
N ILE A 299 -8.03 -19.74 -13.50
CA ILE A 299 -7.78 -18.40 -12.99
C ILE A 299 -6.34 -17.95 -13.31
N SER A 300 -6.18 -16.70 -13.74
CA SER A 300 -4.88 -16.09 -13.97
C SER A 300 -4.82 -14.71 -13.33
N TRP A 301 -3.90 -14.54 -12.37
CA TRP A 301 -3.66 -13.25 -11.73
C TRP A 301 -2.86 -12.29 -12.63
N THR A 302 -2.40 -12.69 -13.82
CA THR A 302 -1.82 -11.76 -14.80
C THR A 302 -2.87 -11.05 -15.66
N SER A 303 -4.10 -11.56 -15.69
CA SER A 303 -5.22 -10.93 -16.38
C SER A 303 -5.49 -9.52 -15.82
N TYR A 304 -5.79 -8.58 -16.71
CA TYR A 304 -6.20 -7.22 -16.33
C TYR A 304 -7.69 -7.20 -16.00
N MET A 305 -8.02 -6.89 -14.75
CA MET A 305 -9.37 -6.81 -14.20
C MET A 305 -9.49 -5.57 -13.30
N PRO A 306 -9.59 -4.35 -13.85
CA PRO A 306 -9.61 -3.11 -13.06
C PRO A 306 -10.76 -3.04 -12.04
N TYR A 307 -11.79 -3.89 -12.19
CA TYR A 307 -12.83 -4.07 -11.18
C TYR A 307 -12.27 -4.43 -9.79
N THR A 308 -11.08 -5.02 -9.70
CA THR A 308 -10.42 -5.24 -8.40
C THR A 308 -10.13 -3.94 -7.67
N ASN A 309 -9.81 -2.85 -8.36
CA ASN A 309 -9.68 -1.51 -7.76
C ASN A 309 -11.03 -0.99 -7.23
N ILE A 310 -12.12 -1.25 -7.95
CA ILE A 310 -13.48 -0.88 -7.51
C ILE A 310 -13.87 -1.60 -6.22
N LEU A 311 -13.53 -2.90 -6.09
CA LEU A 311 -13.78 -3.64 -4.85
C LEU A 311 -13.05 -3.00 -3.65
N TRP A 312 -11.82 -2.54 -3.85
CA TRP A 312 -11.06 -1.84 -2.81
C TRP A 312 -11.57 -0.43 -2.52
N LEU A 313 -11.99 0.34 -3.53
CA LEU A 313 -12.63 1.63 -3.33
C LEU A 313 -13.95 1.50 -2.57
N ALA A 314 -14.73 0.44 -2.83
CA ALA A 314 -15.94 0.13 -2.07
C ALA A 314 -15.63 -0.20 -0.60
N TYR A 315 -14.55 -0.95 -0.36
CA TYR A 315 -14.03 -1.23 0.97
C TYR A 315 -13.64 0.05 1.71
N LEU A 316 -12.82 0.91 1.09
CA LEU A 316 -12.35 2.15 1.69
C LEU A 316 -13.48 3.16 1.91
N TYR A 317 -14.45 3.25 1.01
CA TYR A 317 -15.65 4.05 1.22
C TYR A 317 -16.40 3.62 2.50
N ARG A 318 -16.60 2.31 2.69
CA ARG A 318 -17.21 1.76 3.91
C ARG A 318 -16.36 2.04 5.14
N TYR A 319 -15.04 1.87 5.04
CA TYR A 319 -14.09 2.18 6.10
C TYR A 319 -14.20 3.65 6.55
N LEU A 320 -14.09 4.59 5.61
CA LEU A 320 -14.21 6.02 5.84
C LEU A 320 -15.54 6.37 6.54
N CYS A 321 -16.65 5.79 6.08
CA CYS A 321 -17.95 6.00 6.71
C CYS A 321 -18.06 5.41 8.12
N HIS A 322 -17.42 4.27 8.39
CA HIS A 322 -17.49 3.59 9.69
C HIS A 322 -16.60 4.25 10.73
N HIS A 323 -15.44 4.77 10.31
CA HIS A 323 -14.42 5.36 11.18
C HIS A 323 -14.53 6.88 11.30
N PHE A 324 -15.51 7.51 10.66
CA PHE A 324 -15.77 8.94 10.81
C PHE A 324 -16.20 9.29 12.25
N ALA A 325 -15.41 10.15 12.89
CA ALA A 325 -15.61 10.62 14.26
C ALA A 325 -16.10 12.08 14.34
N GLY A 326 -16.49 12.68 13.21
CA GLY A 326 -17.09 14.03 13.15
C GLY A 326 -18.58 14.04 13.48
N ALA A 327 -19.28 15.12 13.09
CA ALA A 327 -20.71 15.25 13.39
C ALA A 327 -21.56 14.26 12.57
N SER A 328 -22.54 13.59 13.20
CA SER A 328 -23.40 12.62 12.50
C SER A 328 -24.13 13.23 11.30
N THR A 329 -24.56 14.50 11.41
CA THR A 329 -25.22 15.24 10.33
C THR A 329 -24.33 15.42 9.10
N GLN A 330 -23.01 15.55 9.30
CA GLN A 330 -22.04 15.63 8.21
C GLN A 330 -21.88 14.28 7.50
N LEU A 331 -21.86 13.17 8.24
CA LEU A 331 -21.81 11.84 7.66
C LEU A 331 -23.10 11.50 6.89
N GLU A 332 -24.25 11.88 7.42
CA GLU A 332 -25.54 11.74 6.74
C GLU A 332 -25.56 12.55 5.44
N GLN A 333 -25.04 13.78 5.46
CA GLN A 333 -24.89 14.59 4.26
C GLN A 333 -24.00 13.90 3.22
N PHE A 334 -22.81 13.42 3.62
CA PHE A 334 -21.90 12.69 2.73
C PHE A 334 -22.62 11.52 2.07
N LYS A 335 -23.20 10.61 2.87
CA LYS A 335 -23.93 9.43 2.38
C LYS A 335 -25.13 9.77 1.49
N SER A 336 -25.82 10.87 1.78
CA SER A 336 -26.93 11.33 0.94
C SER A 336 -26.42 11.81 -0.42
N GLN A 337 -25.34 12.60 -0.45
CA GLN A 337 -24.75 13.11 -1.68
C GLN A 337 -24.13 12.00 -2.52
N THR A 338 -23.51 11.00 -1.90
CA THR A 338 -22.87 9.86 -2.57
C THR A 338 -23.79 8.65 -2.75
N SER A 339 -25.10 8.79 -2.53
CA SER A 339 -26.05 7.66 -2.58
C SER A 339 -26.11 6.97 -3.95
N GLU A 340 -26.12 7.74 -5.04
CA GLU A 340 -26.10 7.21 -6.41
C GLU A 340 -24.76 6.54 -6.74
N LEU A 341 -23.65 7.18 -6.39
CA LEU A 341 -22.31 6.58 -6.49
C LEU A 341 -22.28 5.22 -5.76
N TRP A 342 -22.80 5.16 -4.53
CA TRP A 342 -22.82 3.92 -3.75
C TRP A 342 -23.62 2.81 -4.44
N ALA A 343 -24.75 3.14 -5.09
CA ALA A 343 -25.52 2.16 -5.84
C ALA A 343 -24.70 1.48 -6.96
N HIS A 344 -23.74 2.21 -7.55
CA HIS A 344 -22.84 1.69 -8.60
C HIS A 344 -21.51 1.15 -8.07
N LEU A 345 -21.14 1.48 -6.82
CA LEU A 345 -19.90 1.04 -6.17
C LEU A 345 -20.10 -0.23 -5.32
N ASP A 346 -21.30 -0.47 -4.80
CA ASP A 346 -21.56 -1.56 -3.87
C ASP A 346 -21.37 -2.94 -4.54
N PRO A 347 -20.39 -3.75 -4.11
CA PRO A 347 -20.19 -5.10 -4.66
C PRO A 347 -21.41 -6.00 -4.45
N CYS A 348 -22.27 -5.67 -3.48
CA CYS A 348 -23.49 -6.40 -3.13
C CYS A 348 -24.76 -5.86 -3.82
N ALA A 349 -24.65 -4.90 -4.76
CA ALA A 349 -25.82 -4.38 -5.49
C ALA A 349 -26.58 -5.50 -6.24
N GLU A 350 -27.87 -5.32 -6.53
CA GLU A 350 -28.66 -6.32 -7.28
C GLU A 350 -28.08 -6.58 -8.68
N GLU A 351 -28.28 -7.77 -9.25
CA GLU A 351 -27.66 -8.22 -10.52
C GLU A 351 -27.94 -7.26 -11.70
N GLY A 352 -29.11 -6.60 -11.70
CA GLY A 352 -29.49 -5.62 -12.73
C GLY A 352 -28.81 -4.25 -12.62
N VAL A 353 -28.11 -3.97 -11.52
CA VAL A 353 -27.44 -2.69 -11.30
C VAL A 353 -26.08 -2.70 -12.00
N LYS A 354 -25.88 -1.74 -12.90
CA LYS A 354 -24.59 -1.50 -13.55
C LYS A 354 -23.61 -0.97 -12.52
N CYS A 355 -22.60 -1.75 -12.16
CA CYS A 355 -21.53 -1.31 -11.28
C CYS A 355 -20.39 -0.68 -12.09
N PHE A 356 -19.59 0.17 -11.44
CA PHE A 356 -18.33 0.62 -12.02
C PHE A 356 -17.42 -0.57 -12.32
N THR A 357 -16.70 -0.52 -13.44
CA THR A 357 -15.76 -1.56 -13.86
C THR A 357 -14.30 -1.15 -13.68
N SER A 358 -14.03 0.13 -13.43
CA SER A 358 -12.69 0.71 -13.25
C SER A 358 -12.75 2.01 -12.45
N ALA A 359 -11.65 2.39 -11.79
CA ALA A 359 -11.56 3.67 -11.09
C ALA A 359 -11.75 4.85 -12.05
N SER A 360 -11.35 4.69 -13.31
CA SER A 360 -11.57 5.67 -14.39
C SER A 360 -13.06 6.00 -14.60
N GLU A 361 -13.95 4.99 -14.63
CA GLU A 361 -15.40 5.23 -14.72
C GLU A 361 -15.97 5.94 -13.50
N LEU A 362 -15.44 5.65 -12.31
CA LEU A 362 -15.83 6.32 -11.07
C LEU A 362 -15.42 7.79 -11.07
N VAL A 363 -14.21 8.11 -11.52
CA VAL A 363 -13.74 9.51 -11.64
C VAL A 363 -14.56 10.28 -12.67
N LEU A 364 -14.93 9.64 -13.80
CA LEU A 364 -15.85 10.25 -14.78
C LEU A 364 -17.22 10.54 -14.17
N PHE A 365 -17.77 9.62 -13.37
CA PHE A 365 -19.00 9.89 -12.62
C PHE A 365 -18.86 11.11 -11.69
N ALA A 366 -17.74 11.21 -10.96
CA ALA A 366 -17.50 12.34 -10.06
C ALA A 366 -17.35 13.69 -10.80
N LEU A 367 -16.83 13.67 -12.04
CA LEU A 367 -16.81 14.82 -12.93
C LEU A 367 -18.21 15.21 -13.41
N ASP A 368 -18.99 14.22 -13.87
CA ASP A 368 -20.36 14.44 -14.35
C ASP A 368 -21.28 14.94 -13.23
N ALA A 369 -20.99 14.57 -11.98
CA ALA A 369 -21.64 15.05 -10.78
C ALA A 369 -21.11 16.41 -10.28
N ASP A 370 -20.16 17.05 -10.97
CA ASP A 370 -19.50 18.32 -10.61
C ASP A 370 -18.74 18.30 -9.26
N TRP A 371 -18.49 17.12 -8.68
CA TRP A 371 -17.76 16.99 -7.41
C TRP A 371 -16.29 17.34 -7.56
N ILE A 372 -15.74 17.09 -8.75
CA ILE A 372 -14.39 17.42 -9.19
C ILE A 372 -14.52 18.27 -10.46
N GLN A 373 -13.63 19.23 -10.65
CA GLN A 373 -13.55 20.03 -11.87
C GLN A 373 -12.39 19.57 -12.76
N TRP A 374 -12.52 19.76 -14.08
CA TRP A 374 -11.52 19.29 -15.06
C TRP A 374 -10.13 19.90 -14.85
N ASP A 375 -10.05 21.16 -14.43
CA ASP A 375 -8.80 21.85 -14.10
C ASP A 375 -8.09 21.24 -12.88
N GLN A 376 -8.86 20.76 -11.90
CA GLN A 376 -8.34 20.05 -10.73
C GLN A 376 -7.73 18.68 -11.13
N LEU A 377 -8.26 18.01 -12.15
CA LEU A 377 -7.69 16.77 -12.68
C LEU A 377 -6.49 16.99 -13.60
N ALA A 378 -6.52 18.05 -14.41
CA ALA A 378 -5.48 18.39 -15.39
C ALA A 378 -4.19 18.93 -14.74
N GLY A 379 -4.20 19.21 -13.42
CA GLY A 379 -3.00 19.51 -12.66
C GLY A 379 -2.45 20.92 -12.89
N VAL A 380 -3.32 21.93 -13.01
CA VAL A 380 -2.85 23.33 -12.98
C VAL A 380 -2.44 23.69 -11.54
N ASP A 381 -1.13 23.61 -11.30
CA ASP A 381 -0.34 24.18 -10.19
C ASP A 381 -0.70 23.79 -8.73
N ASP A 382 0.16 22.95 -8.12
CA ASP A 382 0.75 23.18 -6.78
C ASP A 382 1.36 21.91 -6.16
N SER A 383 1.24 20.73 -6.77
CA SER A 383 1.99 19.53 -6.33
C SER A 383 3.11 19.22 -7.32
N ILE A 384 4.11 20.10 -7.39
CA ILE A 384 5.44 19.65 -7.79
C ILE A 384 5.80 18.61 -6.73
N THR A 385 5.78 17.33 -7.09
CA THR A 385 6.49 16.31 -6.32
C THR A 385 7.95 16.73 -6.36
N GLU A 386 8.38 17.54 -5.39
CA GLU A 386 9.80 17.82 -5.19
C GLU A 386 10.46 16.45 -5.03
N ARG A 387 11.31 16.10 -5.99
CA ARG A 387 12.03 14.82 -5.97
C ARG A 387 12.83 14.80 -4.68
N GLU A 388 12.39 14.00 -3.72
CA GLU A 388 13.09 13.84 -2.46
C GLU A 388 14.30 12.95 -2.72
N ASP A 389 15.50 13.50 -2.56
CA ASP A 389 16.73 12.72 -2.67
C ASP A 389 16.82 11.64 -1.58
N SER A 390 17.67 10.64 -1.84
CA SER A 390 18.01 9.60 -0.87
C SER A 390 18.62 10.22 0.39
N ILE A 391 18.24 9.69 1.56
CA ILE A 391 18.87 10.08 2.82
C ILE A 391 20.21 9.36 3.06
N VAL A 392 20.60 8.47 2.15
CA VAL A 392 21.77 7.59 2.23
C VAL A 392 22.87 8.04 1.27
N MET A 393 23.74 8.92 1.78
CA MET A 393 24.87 9.50 1.05
C MET A 393 25.77 8.42 0.41
N SER A 394 26.32 8.73 -0.77
CA SER A 394 27.39 7.92 -1.37
C SER A 394 28.67 8.03 -0.52
N ARG A 395 29.52 6.99 -0.51
CA ARG A 395 30.80 7.03 0.25
C ARG A 395 31.77 8.10 -0.25
N GLU A 396 31.56 8.66 -1.43
CA GLU A 396 32.38 9.72 -2.02
C GLU A 396 32.02 11.11 -1.49
N GLU A 397 30.78 11.32 -1.05
CA GLU A 397 30.30 12.62 -0.52
C GLU A 397 30.49 12.77 0.99
N SER A 398 30.94 11.71 1.66
CA SER A 398 31.17 11.67 3.12
C SER A 398 32.64 11.80 3.52
N ALA A 399 33.51 12.17 2.57
CA ALA A 399 34.97 12.30 2.74
C ALA A 399 35.42 13.77 2.95
#